data_AF-A0A4Q9B981-F1
#
_entry.id   AF-A0A4Q9B981-F1
#
_cell.length_a   1.000
_cell.length_b   1.000
_cell.length_c   1.000
_cell.angle_alpha   90.00
_cell.angle_beta   90.00
_cell.angle_gamma   90.00
#
_symmetry.space_group_name_H-M   'P 1'
#
loop_
_entity.id
_entity.type
_entity.pdbx_description
1 polymer ?
#
loop_
_entity_poly.entity_id
_entity_poly.type
_entity_poly.pdbx_seq_one_letter_code
_entity_poly.pdbx_strand_id
1 'polypeptide(L)'
;MMKNMFLKLFWLDAIVELLSPLLFASHPEVRLVTKPLLMILLMGHIAQENPKPALFFTAFFALLGDVLLMLPDSPLYFQLGLVSFLIMQLSYIRLFAKEASDETWVPAHARKPLAGILIYVFSFLAFLNPYLAGGMKIPVTLYAFALGSMMYFAVRMRNQTIVLGAFLFVVSDSVLAFGKFYYSFPGISVVVMGTYIVAQLLLISALCKLQLKK
;
A
#
# COMPACT_ATOMS: atom_id res chain seq x y z
N MET A 1 22.13 -18.46 -5.56
CA MET A 1 22.42 -17.79 -4.27
C MET A 1 21.76 -16.40 -4.14
N MET A 2 21.65 -15.62 -5.22
CA MET A 2 21.13 -14.23 -5.20
C MET A 2 19.61 -14.05 -5.02
N LYS A 3 18.77 -15.05 -5.34
CA LYS A 3 17.30 -14.93 -5.40
C LYS A 3 16.63 -14.44 -4.11
N ASN A 4 17.28 -14.71 -2.96
CA ASN A 4 16.76 -14.32 -1.64
C ASN A 4 17.52 -13.12 -1.04
N MET A 5 18.52 -12.55 -1.74
CA MET A 5 19.36 -11.50 -1.17
C MET A 5 18.56 -10.22 -0.94
N PHE A 6 17.78 -9.75 -1.93
CA PHE A 6 16.95 -8.56 -1.77
C PHE A 6 15.90 -8.71 -0.68
N LEU A 7 15.27 -9.89 -0.55
CA LEU A 7 14.29 -10.14 0.51
C LEU A 7 14.94 -10.20 1.90
N LYS A 8 16.16 -10.73 2.02
CA LYS A 8 16.92 -10.71 3.29
C LYS A 8 17.26 -9.28 3.69
N LEU A 9 17.76 -8.48 2.74
CA LEU A 9 18.05 -7.06 2.96
C LEU A 9 16.78 -6.28 3.28
N PHE A 10 15.66 -6.60 2.63
CA PHE A 10 14.36 -5.99 2.91
C PHE A 10 13.92 -6.22 4.34
N TRP A 11 14.07 -7.45 4.86
CA TRP A 11 13.74 -7.73 6.25
C TRP A 11 14.66 -7.02 7.24
N LEU A 12 15.95 -6.90 6.91
CA LEU A 12 16.90 -6.13 7.72
C LEU A 12 16.48 -4.66 7.78
N ASP A 13 16.22 -4.05 6.62
CA ASP A 13 15.78 -2.67 6.48
C ASP A 13 14.42 -2.43 7.16
N ALA A 14 13.47 -3.36 7.04
CA ALA A 14 12.19 -3.32 7.73
C ALA A 14 12.32 -3.30 9.25
N ILE A 15 13.23 -4.10 9.81
CA ILE A 15 13.51 -4.09 11.25
C ILE A 15 14.09 -2.74 11.66
N VAL A 16 15.04 -2.20 10.88
CA VAL A 16 15.62 -0.87 11.16
C VAL A 16 14.57 0.22 11.06
N GLU A 17 13.73 0.25 10.02
CA GLU A 17 12.64 1.21 9.86
C GLU A 17 11.67 1.18 11.05
N LEU A 18 11.24 0.00 11.48
CA LEU A 18 10.27 -0.16 12.58
C LEU A 18 10.86 0.18 13.95
N LEU A 19 12.14 -0.12 14.17
CA LEU A 19 12.83 0.19 15.42
C LEU A 19 13.41 1.60 15.43
N SER A 20 13.49 2.28 14.29
CA SER A 20 14.08 3.62 14.18
C SER A 20 13.45 4.65 15.12
N PRO A 21 12.11 4.71 15.33
CA PRO A 21 11.54 5.70 16.25
C PRO A 21 11.93 5.45 17.72
N LEU A 22 12.36 4.23 18.06
CA LEU A 22 12.78 3.83 19.40
C LEU A 22 14.30 3.95 19.59
N LEU A 23 15.09 3.42 18.64
CA LEU A 23 16.55 3.33 18.75
C LEU A 23 17.26 4.60 18.27
N PHE A 24 16.66 5.33 17.34
CA PHE A 24 17.23 6.50 16.67
C PHE A 24 16.31 7.70 16.79
N ALA A 25 15.67 7.88 17.95
CA ALA A 25 14.73 8.99 18.19
C ALA A 25 15.35 10.39 17.95
N SER A 26 16.65 10.53 18.18
CA SER A 26 17.42 11.77 17.91
C SER A 26 17.86 11.95 16.46
N HIS A 27 17.68 10.92 15.61
CA HIS A 27 18.15 10.87 14.22
C HIS A 27 17.02 10.50 13.24
N PRO A 28 16.00 11.37 13.08
CA PRO A 28 14.88 11.12 12.18
C PRO A 28 15.31 10.91 10.71
N GLU A 29 16.47 11.43 10.31
CA GLU A 29 17.09 11.27 9.01
C GLU A 29 17.32 9.81 8.59
N VAL A 30 17.43 8.87 9.54
CA VAL A 30 17.53 7.43 9.23
C VAL A 30 16.37 6.98 8.35
N ARG A 31 15.16 7.51 8.63
CA ARG A 31 13.93 7.17 7.90
C ARG A 31 13.91 7.69 6.47
N LEU A 32 14.68 8.75 6.17
CA LEU A 32 14.83 9.24 4.81
C LEU A 32 15.55 8.24 3.91
N VAL A 33 16.30 7.30 4.50
CA VAL A 33 17.00 6.23 3.79
C VAL A 33 16.20 4.93 3.85
N THR A 34 15.81 4.50 5.05
CA THR A 34 15.18 3.18 5.25
C THR A 34 13.82 3.08 4.56
N LYS A 35 12.99 4.13 4.63
CA LYS A 35 11.65 4.08 4.04
C LYS A 35 11.66 3.95 2.51
N PRO A 36 12.44 4.73 1.74
CA PRO A 36 12.60 4.49 0.30
C PRO A 36 13.28 3.16 -0.02
N LEU A 37 14.26 2.76 0.79
CA LEU A 37 15.05 1.55 0.57
C LEU A 37 14.18 0.29 0.55
N LEU A 38 13.14 0.21 1.38
CA LEU A 38 12.15 -0.88 1.36
C LEU A 38 11.60 -1.14 -0.05
N MET A 39 11.10 -0.10 -0.72
CA MET A 39 10.52 -0.24 -2.05
C MET A 39 11.59 -0.48 -3.12
N ILE A 40 12.78 0.13 -2.99
CA ILE A 40 13.92 -0.12 -3.88
C ILE A 40 14.36 -1.60 -3.81
N LEU A 41 14.41 -2.18 -2.60
CA LEU A 41 14.75 -3.59 -2.40
C LEU A 41 13.68 -4.52 -2.98
N LEU A 42 12.39 -4.18 -2.83
CA LEU A 42 11.31 -4.91 -3.50
C LEU A 42 11.39 -4.78 -5.03
N MET A 43 11.77 -3.63 -5.57
CA MET A 43 12.06 -3.46 -7.00
C MET A 43 13.25 -4.31 -7.45
N GLY A 44 14.31 -4.44 -6.63
CA GLY A 44 15.41 -5.36 -6.88
C GLY A 44 14.96 -6.82 -6.90
N HIS A 45 14.04 -7.22 -6.01
CA HIS A 45 13.41 -8.54 -6.05
C HIS A 45 12.59 -8.76 -7.32
N ILE A 46 11.80 -7.76 -7.73
CA ILE A 46 11.07 -7.78 -9.01
C ILE A 46 12.08 -7.96 -10.17
N ALA A 47 13.20 -7.23 -10.19
CA ALA A 47 14.22 -7.36 -11.24
C ALA A 47 14.78 -8.77 -11.38
N GLN A 48 15.02 -9.45 -10.25
CA GLN A 48 15.55 -10.80 -10.23
C GLN A 48 14.55 -11.86 -10.70
N GLU A 49 13.28 -11.70 -10.33
CA GLU A 49 12.21 -12.60 -10.78
C GLU A 49 11.77 -12.30 -12.21
N ASN A 50 12.15 -11.14 -12.78
CA ASN A 50 11.85 -10.68 -14.13
C ASN A 50 10.36 -10.84 -14.56
N PRO A 51 9.38 -10.33 -13.78
CA PRO A 51 7.97 -10.37 -14.11
C PRO A 51 7.62 -9.27 -15.14
N LYS A 52 6.32 -9.07 -15.43
CA LYS A 52 5.88 -8.08 -16.41
C LYS A 52 6.26 -6.65 -15.96
N PRO A 53 6.64 -5.74 -16.89
CA PRO A 53 7.05 -4.36 -16.56
C PRO A 53 6.05 -3.56 -15.72
N ALA A 54 4.76 -3.90 -15.79
CA ALA A 54 3.71 -3.25 -15.03
C ALA A 54 3.92 -3.32 -13.51
N LEU A 55 4.56 -4.38 -12.98
CA LEU A 55 4.79 -4.50 -11.53
C LEU A 55 5.89 -3.53 -11.04
N PHE A 56 6.90 -3.26 -11.88
CA PHE A 56 7.87 -2.20 -11.61
C PHE A 56 7.22 -0.82 -11.57
N PHE A 57 6.31 -0.54 -12.50
CA PHE A 57 5.54 0.70 -12.50
C PHE A 57 4.74 0.84 -11.19
N THR A 58 4.08 -0.23 -10.72
CA THR A 58 3.39 -0.22 -9.43
C THR A 58 4.34 0.11 -8.28
N ALA A 59 5.48 -0.58 -8.17
CA ALA A 59 6.44 -0.38 -7.09
C ALA A 59 7.11 1.01 -7.14
N PHE A 60 7.32 1.57 -8.34
CA PHE A 60 7.85 2.93 -8.51
C PHE A 60 6.88 3.98 -7.95
N PHE A 61 5.58 3.86 -8.21
CA PHE A 61 4.60 4.81 -7.68
C PHE A 61 4.40 4.66 -6.17
N ALA A 62 4.57 3.46 -5.61
CA ALA A 62 4.65 3.26 -4.17
C ALA A 62 5.85 3.99 -3.56
N LEU A 63 7.05 3.81 -4.14
CA LEU A 63 8.28 4.52 -3.75
C LEU A 63 8.10 6.04 -3.83
N LEU A 64 7.55 6.54 -4.94
CA LEU A 64 7.32 7.97 -5.13
C LEU A 64 6.36 8.52 -4.06
N GLY A 65 5.28 7.80 -3.76
CA GLY A 65 4.36 8.13 -2.68
C GLY A 65 5.07 8.21 -1.33
N ASP A 66 5.88 7.21 -1.00
CA ASP A 66 6.65 7.16 0.24
C ASP A 66 7.61 8.35 0.38
N VAL A 67 8.34 8.68 -0.69
CA VAL A 67 9.25 9.83 -0.75
C VAL A 67 8.50 11.14 -0.56
N LEU A 68 7.40 11.35 -1.29
CA LEU A 68 6.61 12.58 -1.21
C LEU A 68 5.99 12.80 0.17
N LEU A 69 5.53 11.73 0.85
CA LEU A 69 4.99 11.84 2.20
C LEU A 69 6.04 12.11 3.29
N MET A 70 7.34 11.95 3.00
CA MET A 70 8.43 12.30 3.92
C MET A 70 8.92 13.74 3.76
N LEU A 71 8.59 14.40 2.65
CA LEU A 71 8.97 15.80 2.44
C LEU A 71 8.30 16.70 3.48
N PRO A 72 8.85 17.91 3.73
CA PRO A 72 8.33 18.84 4.74
C PRO A 72 6.82 19.01 4.65
N ASP A 73 6.14 19.14 5.80
CA ASP A 73 4.68 19.06 5.88
C ASP A 73 4.01 20.21 5.11
N SER A 74 3.74 19.94 3.83
CA SER A 74 3.07 20.81 2.88
C SER A 74 1.84 20.07 2.36
N PRO A 75 0.67 20.73 2.32
CA PRO A 75 -0.53 20.17 1.71
C PRO A 75 -0.28 19.64 0.30
N LEU A 76 0.61 20.29 -0.46
CA LEU A 76 0.96 19.88 -1.82
C LEU A 76 1.68 18.52 -1.84
N TYR A 77 2.71 18.33 -1.02
CA TYR A 77 3.45 17.06 -1.00
C TYR A 77 2.60 15.90 -0.51
N PHE A 78 1.73 16.14 0.48
CA PHE A 78 0.76 15.14 0.91
C PHE A 78 -0.20 14.75 -0.22
N GLN A 79 -0.74 15.73 -0.96
CA GLN A 79 -1.62 15.47 -2.11
C GLN A 79 -0.89 14.73 -3.24
N LEU A 80 0.34 15.10 -3.57
CA LEU A 80 1.15 14.43 -4.58
C LEU A 80 1.49 12.99 -4.16
N GLY A 81 1.78 12.77 -2.88
CA GLY A 81 1.97 11.43 -2.32
C GLY A 81 0.69 10.59 -2.45
N LEU A 82 -0.46 11.17 -2.11
CA LEU A 82 -1.77 10.54 -2.26
C LEU A 82 -2.08 10.17 -3.72
N VAL A 83 -1.79 11.06 -4.67
CA VAL A 83 -1.93 10.79 -6.12
C VAL A 83 -0.98 9.67 -6.56
N SER A 84 0.24 9.63 -6.05
CA SER A 84 1.21 8.57 -6.38
C SER A 84 0.71 7.20 -5.90
N PHE A 85 0.22 7.11 -4.66
CA PHE A 85 -0.39 5.89 -4.15
C PHE A 85 -1.70 5.53 -4.88
N LEU A 86 -2.50 6.52 -5.29
CA LEU A 86 -3.68 6.28 -6.12
C LEU A 86 -3.29 5.61 -7.44
N ILE A 87 -2.25 6.10 -8.12
CA ILE A 87 -1.74 5.48 -9.37
C ILE A 87 -1.25 4.05 -9.10
N MET A 88 -0.56 3.82 -7.99
CA MET A 88 -0.16 2.48 -7.55
C MET A 88 -1.39 1.57 -7.34
N GLN A 89 -2.43 2.03 -6.66
CA GLN A 89 -3.66 1.25 -6.43
C GLN A 89 -4.37 0.90 -7.75
N LEU A 90 -4.48 1.85 -8.67
CA LEU A 90 -5.05 1.62 -10.00
C LEU A 90 -4.22 0.60 -10.80
N SER A 91 -2.90 0.64 -10.66
CA SER A 91 -1.99 -0.35 -11.23
C SER A 91 -2.24 -1.74 -10.65
N TYR A 92 -2.35 -1.87 -9.32
CA TYR A 92 -2.71 -3.13 -8.65
C TYR A 92 -4.08 -3.65 -9.11
N ILE A 93 -5.10 -2.79 -9.17
CA ILE A 93 -6.43 -3.14 -9.68
C ILE A 93 -6.32 -3.74 -11.09
N ARG A 94 -5.58 -3.09 -11.99
CA ARG A 94 -5.37 -3.59 -13.36
C ARG A 94 -4.66 -4.93 -13.39
N LEU A 95 -3.64 -5.12 -12.55
CA LEU A 95 -2.91 -6.39 -12.44
C LEU A 95 -3.83 -7.51 -11.93
N PHE A 96 -4.61 -7.26 -10.87
CA PHE A 96 -5.56 -8.24 -10.34
C PHE A 96 -6.66 -8.56 -11.36
N ALA A 97 -7.25 -7.54 -11.98
CA ALA A 97 -8.30 -7.72 -12.97
C ALA A 97 -7.84 -8.58 -14.17
N LYS A 98 -6.60 -8.37 -14.64
CA LYS A 98 -6.03 -9.15 -15.75
C LYS A 98 -5.73 -10.60 -15.36
N GLU A 99 -5.33 -10.83 -14.12
CA GLU A 99 -4.99 -12.17 -13.64
C GLU A 99 -6.23 -12.98 -13.20
N ALA A 100 -7.36 -12.33 -12.88
CA ALA A 100 -8.59 -12.95 -12.40
C ALA A 100 -9.57 -13.51 -13.47
N SER A 101 -9.18 -13.57 -14.76
CA SER A 101 -9.88 -14.13 -15.96
C SER A 101 -11.43 -14.25 -15.98
N ASP A 102 -12.07 -13.59 -16.96
CA ASP A 102 -13.37 -13.81 -17.66
C ASP A 102 -14.64 -14.25 -16.92
N GLU A 103 -14.66 -14.37 -15.60
CA GLU A 103 -15.92 -14.55 -14.89
C GLU A 103 -16.66 -13.21 -14.73
N THR A 104 -17.99 -13.30 -14.80
CA THR A 104 -19.04 -12.27 -14.54
C THR A 104 -18.57 -11.00 -13.81
N TRP A 105 -19.18 -9.85 -14.15
CA TRP A 105 -18.86 -8.54 -13.56
C TRP A 105 -18.73 -8.55 -12.02
N VAL A 106 -19.55 -9.36 -11.32
CA VAL A 106 -19.42 -9.66 -9.89
C VAL A 106 -19.62 -11.17 -9.61
N PRO A 107 -18.54 -11.93 -9.37
CA PRO A 107 -18.63 -13.34 -9.00
C PRO A 107 -19.41 -13.54 -7.69
N ALA A 108 -20.16 -14.65 -7.56
CA ALA A 108 -21.00 -14.91 -6.38
C ALA A 108 -20.19 -14.88 -5.06
N HIS A 109 -18.96 -15.40 -5.07
CA HIS A 109 -18.07 -15.41 -3.91
C HIS A 109 -17.57 -14.00 -3.51
N ALA A 110 -17.60 -13.03 -4.43
CA ALA A 110 -17.15 -11.67 -4.20
C ALA A 110 -18.28 -10.70 -3.78
N ARG A 111 -19.56 -11.12 -3.87
CA ARG A 111 -20.72 -10.27 -3.50
C ARG A 111 -20.75 -9.90 -2.01
N LYS A 112 -20.57 -10.88 -1.12
CA LYS A 112 -20.57 -10.64 0.33
C LYS A 112 -19.39 -9.74 0.75
N PRO A 113 -18.15 -10.00 0.31
CA PRO A 113 -17.03 -9.08 0.55
C PRO A 113 -17.27 -7.67 0.01
N LEU A 114 -17.87 -7.53 -1.17
CA LEU A 114 -18.18 -6.21 -1.75
C LEU A 114 -19.06 -5.37 -0.83
N ALA A 115 -20.12 -5.94 -0.25
CA ALA A 115 -20.96 -5.23 0.71
C ALA A 115 -20.16 -4.76 1.94
N GLY A 116 -19.31 -5.63 2.50
CA GLY A 116 -18.44 -5.27 3.62
C GLY A 116 -17.45 -4.15 3.29
N ILE A 117 -16.86 -4.19 2.09
CA ILE A 117 -15.94 -3.15 1.60
C ILE A 117 -16.66 -1.81 1.46
N LEU A 118 -17.85 -1.80 0.85
CA LEU A 118 -18.64 -0.57 0.69
C LEU A 118 -19.04 0.01 2.05
N ILE A 119 -19.55 -0.83 2.97
CA ILE A 119 -19.89 -0.41 4.33
C ILE A 119 -18.67 0.23 5.00
N TYR A 120 -17.51 -0.40 4.91
CA TYR A 120 -16.27 0.14 5.45
C TYR A 120 -15.90 1.49 4.81
N VAL A 121 -15.85 1.60 3.47
CA VAL A 121 -15.47 2.84 2.77
C VAL A 121 -16.42 3.99 3.15
N PHE A 122 -17.73 3.76 3.11
CA PHE A 122 -18.70 4.80 3.46
C PHE A 122 -18.63 5.18 4.94
N SER A 123 -18.51 4.21 5.86
CA SER A 123 -18.41 4.49 7.29
C SER A 123 -17.14 5.25 7.63
N PHE A 124 -16.01 4.87 7.02
CA PHE A 124 -14.72 5.53 7.22
C PHE A 124 -14.71 6.97 6.67
N LEU A 125 -15.27 7.18 5.48
CA LEU A 125 -15.42 8.52 4.91
C LEU A 125 -16.38 9.39 5.72
N ALA A 126 -17.51 8.84 6.18
CA ALA A 126 -18.45 9.54 7.04
C ALA A 126 -17.78 9.97 8.36
N PHE A 127 -16.97 9.10 8.95
CA PHE A 127 -16.19 9.40 10.15
C PHE A 127 -15.15 10.50 9.91
N LEU A 128 -14.39 10.46 8.80
CA LEU A 128 -13.34 11.45 8.53
C LEU A 128 -13.88 12.80 8.06
N ASN A 129 -15.01 12.84 7.34
CA ASN A 129 -15.55 14.05 6.71
C ASN A 129 -15.61 15.33 7.59
N PRO A 130 -16.03 15.29 8.88
CA PRO A 130 -16.02 16.49 9.74
C PRO A 130 -14.60 17.03 10.03
N TYR A 131 -13.57 16.19 9.93
CA TYR A 131 -12.18 16.56 10.21
C TYR A 131 -11.38 16.95 8.96
N LEU A 132 -11.95 16.76 7.77
CA LEU A 132 -11.29 17.10 6.50
C LEU A 132 -11.49 18.58 6.15
N ALA A 133 -10.38 19.29 5.94
CA ALA A 133 -10.40 20.59 5.27
C ALA A 133 -11.03 20.49 3.88
N GLY A 134 -11.71 21.55 3.42
CA GLY A 134 -12.49 21.54 2.17
C GLY A 134 -11.71 21.03 0.94
N GLY A 135 -10.43 21.42 0.81
CA GLY A 135 -9.56 20.98 -0.28
C GLY A 135 -9.13 19.51 -0.24
N MET A 136 -9.33 18.81 0.87
CA MET A 136 -8.92 17.39 1.05
C MET A 136 -10.07 16.40 0.92
N LYS A 137 -11.32 16.87 0.93
CA LYS A 137 -12.50 15.98 0.82
C LYS A 137 -12.50 15.18 -0.47
N ILE A 138 -12.29 15.83 -1.61
CA ILE A 138 -12.29 15.17 -2.92
C ILE A 138 -11.11 14.19 -3.04
N PRO A 139 -9.84 14.60 -2.78
CA PRO A 139 -8.71 13.68 -2.82
C PRO A 139 -8.87 12.44 -1.94
N VAL A 140 -9.28 12.61 -0.67
CA VAL A 140 -9.44 11.50 0.28
C VAL A 140 -10.59 10.57 -0.15
N THR A 141 -11.69 11.13 -0.68
CA THR A 141 -12.81 10.33 -1.19
C THR A 141 -12.37 9.46 -2.36
N LEU A 142 -11.73 10.05 -3.38
CA LEU A 142 -11.23 9.31 -4.54
C LEU A 142 -10.26 8.20 -4.13
N TYR A 143 -9.37 8.52 -3.19
CA TYR A 143 -8.42 7.57 -2.65
C TYR A 143 -9.10 6.39 -1.94
N ALA A 144 -10.05 6.65 -1.05
CA ALA A 144 -10.76 5.60 -0.30
C ALA A 144 -11.55 4.67 -1.23
N PHE A 145 -12.17 5.20 -2.29
CA PHE A 145 -12.84 4.38 -3.29
C PHE A 145 -11.86 3.53 -4.11
N ALA A 146 -10.71 4.07 -4.49
CA ALA A 146 -9.68 3.30 -5.17
C ALA A 146 -9.09 2.19 -4.28
N LEU A 147 -8.88 2.48 -2.99
CA LEU A 147 -8.42 1.52 -2.00
C LEU A 147 -9.44 0.39 -1.77
N GLY A 148 -10.71 0.73 -1.62
CA GLY A 148 -11.80 -0.25 -1.57
C GLY A 148 -11.91 -1.07 -2.85
N SER A 149 -11.75 -0.45 -4.02
CA SER A 149 -11.73 -1.14 -5.31
C SER A 149 -10.56 -2.12 -5.41
N MET A 150 -9.36 -1.72 -4.98
CA MET A 150 -8.18 -2.60 -4.92
C MET A 150 -8.44 -3.83 -4.05
N MET A 151 -9.04 -3.64 -2.87
CA MET A 151 -9.43 -4.75 -2.00
C MET A 151 -10.46 -5.67 -2.66
N TYR A 152 -11.46 -5.12 -3.35
CA TYR A 152 -12.45 -5.91 -4.07
C TYR A 152 -11.81 -6.78 -5.17
N PHE A 153 -10.93 -6.20 -6.00
CA PHE A 153 -10.22 -6.95 -7.03
C PHE A 153 -9.24 -7.98 -6.44
N ALA A 154 -8.62 -7.70 -5.29
CA ALA A 154 -7.80 -8.67 -4.57
C ALA A 154 -8.63 -9.90 -4.13
N VAL A 155 -9.85 -9.70 -3.61
CA VAL A 155 -10.78 -10.80 -3.26
C VAL A 155 -11.11 -11.69 -4.46
N ARG A 156 -11.29 -11.09 -5.65
CA ARG A 156 -11.58 -11.83 -6.88
C ARG A 156 -10.43 -12.74 -7.33
N MET A 157 -9.19 -12.45 -6.93
CA MET A 157 -8.03 -13.29 -7.26
C MET A 157 -8.08 -14.68 -6.62
N ARG A 158 -8.90 -14.88 -5.58
CA ARG A 158 -8.96 -16.12 -4.75
C ARG A 158 -7.60 -16.56 -4.20
N ASN A 159 -6.62 -15.66 -4.16
CA ASN A 159 -5.29 -15.89 -3.64
C ASN A 159 -5.21 -15.25 -2.24
N GLN A 160 -5.15 -16.08 -1.21
CA GLN A 160 -5.16 -15.63 0.19
C GLN A 160 -4.01 -14.67 0.51
N THR A 161 -2.84 -14.85 -0.11
CA THR A 161 -1.68 -13.95 0.08
C THR A 161 -1.98 -12.55 -0.47
N ILE A 162 -2.62 -12.45 -1.64
CA ILE A 162 -3.01 -11.15 -2.23
C ILE A 162 -4.12 -10.49 -1.40
N VAL A 163 -5.12 -11.26 -0.96
CA VAL A 163 -6.20 -10.75 -0.12
C VAL A 163 -5.68 -10.22 1.21
N LEU A 164 -4.80 -10.97 1.88
CA LEU A 164 -4.19 -10.54 3.12
C LEU A 164 -3.31 -9.29 2.92
N GLY A 165 -2.51 -9.27 1.84
CA GLY A 165 -1.70 -8.11 1.50
C GLY A 165 -2.54 -6.85 1.26
N ALA A 166 -3.61 -6.96 0.46
CA ALA A 166 -4.53 -5.85 0.22
C ALA A 166 -5.26 -5.40 1.50
N PHE A 167 -5.67 -6.34 2.35
CA PHE A 167 -6.28 -6.01 3.65
C PHE A 167 -5.32 -5.23 4.55
N LEU A 168 -4.07 -5.68 4.69
CA LEU A 168 -3.05 -4.96 5.46
C LEU A 168 -2.74 -3.59 4.87
N PHE A 169 -2.80 -3.45 3.54
CA PHE A 169 -2.69 -2.15 2.87
C PHE A 169 -3.83 -1.21 3.27
N VAL A 170 -5.07 -1.69 3.28
CA VAL A 170 -6.24 -0.94 3.75
C VAL A 170 -6.06 -0.51 5.20
N VAL A 171 -5.57 -1.39 6.07
CA VAL A 171 -5.31 -1.07 7.49
C VAL A 171 -4.23 0.01 7.62
N SER A 172 -3.10 -0.14 6.92
CA SER A 172 -2.03 0.87 6.89
C SER A 172 -2.55 2.26 6.57
N ASP A 173 -3.29 2.37 5.46
CA ASP A 173 -3.78 3.65 4.97
C ASP A 173 -4.90 4.23 5.84
N SER A 174 -5.72 3.37 6.46
CA SER A 174 -6.72 3.80 7.43
C SER A 174 -6.05 4.46 8.63
N VAL A 175 -5.02 3.82 9.18
CA VAL A 175 -4.29 4.34 10.34
C VAL A 175 -3.52 5.61 9.95
N LEU A 176 -2.94 5.66 8.75
CA LEU A 176 -2.26 6.85 8.23
C LEU A 176 -3.24 8.04 8.11
N ALA A 177 -4.42 7.82 7.51
CA ALA A 177 -5.44 8.86 7.36
C ALA A 177 -6.02 9.29 8.70
N PHE A 178 -6.29 8.35 9.61
CA PHE A 178 -6.71 8.64 10.98
C PHE A 178 -5.69 9.53 11.71
N GLY A 179 -4.40 9.18 11.60
CA GLY A 179 -3.29 9.94 12.16
C GLY A 179 -3.15 11.34 11.59
N LYS A 180 -3.36 11.49 10.28
CA LYS A 180 -3.20 12.77 9.59
C LYS A 180 -4.36 13.74 9.84
N PHE A 181 -5.59 13.24 9.92
CA PHE A 181 -6.78 14.09 9.91
C PHE A 181 -7.52 14.17 11.24
N TYR A 182 -7.42 13.17 12.11
CA TYR A 182 -8.18 13.12 13.35
C TYR A 182 -7.29 13.13 14.59
N TYR A 183 -6.50 12.07 14.80
CA TYR A 183 -5.71 11.93 16.01
C TYR A 183 -4.46 11.07 15.78
N SER A 184 -3.30 11.63 16.13
CA SER A 184 -2.02 10.93 16.09
C SER A 184 -1.64 10.46 17.49
N PHE A 185 -1.35 9.16 17.65
CA PHE A 185 -0.99 8.55 18.92
C PHE A 185 0.47 8.04 18.91
N PRO A 186 1.12 7.87 20.09
CA PRO A 186 2.47 7.32 20.17
C PRO A 186 2.57 5.94 19.50
N GLY A 187 3.51 5.78 18.57
CA GLY A 187 3.71 4.53 17.84
C GLY A 187 2.85 4.35 16.58
N ILE A 188 2.02 5.33 16.21
CA ILE A 188 1.21 5.27 14.97
C ILE A 188 2.05 4.95 13.72
N SER A 189 3.26 5.52 13.63
CA SER A 189 4.18 5.25 12.52
C SER A 189 4.62 3.80 12.43
N VAL A 190 4.76 3.10 13.57
CA VAL A 190 5.13 1.67 13.61
C VAL A 190 3.96 0.83 13.12
N VAL A 191 2.72 1.17 13.48
CA VAL A 191 1.52 0.46 13.01
C VAL A 191 1.35 0.64 11.49
N VAL A 192 1.47 1.87 10.99
CA VAL A 192 1.40 2.19 9.56
C VAL A 192 2.49 1.43 8.81
N MET A 193 3.76 1.61 9.18
CA MET A 193 4.86 0.97 8.45
C MET A 193 4.84 -0.55 8.59
N GLY A 194 4.48 -1.10 9.75
CA GLY A 194 4.44 -2.54 9.97
C GLY A 194 3.40 -3.22 9.08
N THR A 195 2.22 -2.64 8.98
CA THR A 195 1.16 -3.14 8.09
C THR A 195 1.50 -2.90 6.61
N TYR A 196 2.07 -1.74 6.26
CA TYR A 196 2.52 -1.41 4.90
C TYR A 196 3.62 -2.34 4.35
N ILE A 197 4.67 -2.57 5.14
CA ILE A 197 5.83 -3.42 4.80
C ILE A 197 5.35 -4.83 4.45
N VAL A 198 4.51 -5.40 5.33
CA VAL A 198 3.97 -6.74 5.12
C VAL A 198 3.01 -6.75 3.92
N ALA A 199 2.17 -5.72 3.77
CA ALA A 199 1.28 -5.59 2.62
C ALA A 199 2.04 -5.62 1.28
N GLN A 200 3.03 -4.73 1.10
CA GLN A 200 3.80 -4.65 -0.14
C GLN A 200 4.58 -5.94 -0.40
N LEU A 201 5.20 -6.52 0.63
CA LEU A 201 5.91 -7.80 0.49
C LEU A 201 4.99 -8.90 -0.03
N LEU A 202 3.80 -9.07 0.57
CA LEU A 202 2.84 -10.11 0.19
C LEU A 202 2.32 -9.89 -1.24
N LEU A 203 1.94 -8.65 -1.57
CA LEU A 203 1.40 -8.29 -2.88
C LEU A 203 2.42 -8.53 -4.00
N ILE A 204 3.64 -7.98 -3.84
CA ILE A 204 4.70 -8.07 -4.86
C ILE A 204 5.15 -9.53 -5.02
N SER A 205 5.42 -10.23 -3.90
CA SER A 205 5.89 -11.62 -3.96
C SER A 205 4.85 -12.56 -4.60
N ALA A 206 3.57 -12.36 -4.30
CA ALA A 206 2.50 -13.15 -4.90
C ALA A 206 2.35 -12.88 -6.40
N LEU A 207 2.43 -11.61 -6.82
CA LEU A 207 2.34 -11.24 -8.23
C LEU A 207 3.53 -11.71 -9.05
N CYS A 208 4.77 -11.62 -8.53
CA CYS A 208 5.95 -12.21 -9.17
C CYS A 208 5.74 -13.71 -9.44
N LYS A 209 5.28 -14.45 -8.43
CA LYS A 209 5.01 -15.90 -8.55
C LYS A 209 3.90 -16.23 -9.55
N LEU A 210 2.84 -15.43 -9.62
CA LEU A 210 1.73 -15.65 -10.55
C LEU A 210 2.14 -15.36 -12.00
N GLN A 211 2.92 -14.29 -12.23
CA GLN A 211 3.34 -13.89 -13.56
C GLN A 211 4.42 -14.79 -14.15
N LEU A 212 5.23 -15.46 -13.31
CA LEU A 212 6.22 -16.45 -13.74
C LEU A 212 5.62 -17.81 -14.10
N LYS A 213 4.41 -18.13 -13.66
CA LYS A 213 3.73 -19.40 -13.96
C LYS A 213 2.98 -19.39 -15.30
N LYS A 214 3.01 -18.27 -16.02
CA LYS A 214 2.36 -18.06 -17.32
C LYS A 214 3.42 -17.89 -18.40
#